data_AF-D4YV19-F1
#
_entry.id   AF-D4YV19-F1
#
_cell.length_a   1.000
_cell.length_b   1.000
_cell.length_c   1.000
_cell.angle_alpha   90.00
_cell.angle_beta   90.00
_cell.angle_gamma   90.00
#
_symmetry.space_group_name_H-M   'P 1'
#
loop_
_entity.id
_entity.type
_entity.pdbx_description
1 polymer ?
#
loop_
_entity_poly.entity_id
_entity_poly.type
_entity_poly.pdbx_seq_one_letter_code
_entity_poly.pdbx_strand_id
1 'polypeptide(L)'
;MILLIAVAASFSLKWLLGLSLPLGLILASISAPTDATAAESVTNGLKLPTIVEHHLKNESLFNDASGIILLNMAISWYLSRQLEIAHTVVDFLYSMLGGIIFGLIVSAILVLFRQGLLRRNLKFVQSTFHPTTAILLL
;
A
#
# COMPACT_ATOMS: atom_id res chain seq x y z
N MET A 1 0.96 -7.93 -16.16
CA MET A 1 1.07 -9.40 -15.98
C MET A 1 -0.14 -9.95 -15.23
N ILE A 2 -0.49 -9.39 -14.06
CA ILE A 2 -1.62 -9.84 -13.23
C ILE A 2 -2.95 -9.91 -13.99
N LEU A 3 -3.32 -8.91 -14.80
CA LEU A 3 -4.55 -8.94 -15.58
C LEU A 3 -4.68 -10.24 -16.40
N LEU A 4 -3.60 -10.61 -17.12
CA LEU A 4 -3.58 -11.80 -17.98
C LEU A 4 -3.71 -13.08 -17.15
N ILE A 5 -2.96 -13.17 -16.05
CA ILE A 5 -3.00 -14.32 -15.15
C ILE A 5 -4.39 -14.43 -14.50
N ALA A 6 -4.97 -13.31 -14.04
CA ALA A 6 -6.27 -13.28 -13.41
C ALA A 6 -7.37 -13.73 -14.35
N VAL A 7 -7.37 -13.25 -15.60
CA VAL A 7 -8.30 -13.68 -16.64
C VAL A 7 -8.11 -15.17 -16.94
N ALA A 8 -6.88 -15.61 -17.20
CA ALA A 8 -6.59 -17.01 -17.52
C ALA A 8 -6.98 -17.97 -16.38
N ALA A 9 -6.66 -17.62 -15.14
CA ALA A 9 -7.04 -18.38 -13.95
C ALA A 9 -8.56 -18.42 -13.76
N SER A 10 -9.26 -17.30 -13.99
CA SER A 10 -10.73 -17.25 -13.92
C SER A 10 -11.40 -18.19 -14.92
N PHE A 11 -10.92 -18.18 -16.17
CA PHE A 11 -11.41 -19.10 -17.20
C PHE A 11 -11.09 -20.55 -16.86
N SER A 12 -9.90 -20.81 -16.32
CA SER A 12 -9.49 -22.16 -15.89
C SER A 12 -10.37 -22.67 -14.75
N LEU A 13 -10.66 -21.83 -13.75
CA LEU A 13 -11.55 -22.15 -12.63
C LEU A 13 -12.98 -22.40 -13.09
N LYS A 14 -13.48 -21.61 -14.04
CA LYS A 14 -14.78 -21.86 -14.66
C LYS A 14 -14.83 -23.20 -15.39
N TRP A 15 -13.80 -23.51 -16.17
CA TRP A 15 -13.73 -24.76 -16.93
C TRP A 15 -13.63 -25.98 -16.03
N LEU A 16 -12.76 -25.95 -15.03
CA LEU A 16 -12.44 -27.09 -14.18
C LEU A 16 -13.49 -27.33 -13.08
N LEU A 17 -13.98 -26.26 -12.46
CA LEU A 17 -14.81 -26.31 -11.25
C LEU A 17 -16.24 -25.79 -11.47
N GLY A 18 -16.57 -25.30 -12.68
CA GLY A 18 -17.88 -24.73 -12.97
C GLY A 18 -18.18 -23.40 -12.28
N LEU A 19 -17.15 -22.72 -11.74
CA LEU A 19 -17.32 -21.44 -11.05
C LEU A 19 -17.77 -20.33 -12.00
N SER A 20 -18.49 -19.34 -11.47
CA SER A 20 -18.82 -18.14 -12.24
C SER A 20 -17.53 -17.33 -12.52
N LEU A 21 -17.47 -16.68 -13.68
CA LEU A 21 -16.33 -15.83 -14.05
C LEU A 21 -16.00 -14.76 -12.99
N PRO A 22 -16.96 -14.00 -12.43
CA PRO A 22 -16.64 -13.02 -11.39
C PRO A 22 -16.06 -13.68 -10.14
N LEU A 23 -16.54 -14.87 -9.74
CA LEU A 23 -16.00 -15.58 -8.59
C LEU A 23 -14.57 -16.09 -8.85
N GLY A 24 -14.31 -16.61 -10.04
CA GLY A 24 -12.96 -16.98 -10.47
C GLY A 24 -12.01 -15.77 -10.48
N LEU A 25 -12.51 -14.61 -10.87
CA LEU A 25 -11.75 -13.36 -10.92
C LEU A 25 -11.46 -12.83 -9.51
N ILE A 26 -12.39 -12.96 -8.56
CA ILE A 26 -12.15 -12.64 -7.14
C ILE A 26 -10.99 -13.50 -6.61
N LEU A 27 -11.06 -14.82 -6.80
CA LEU A 27 -10.04 -15.75 -6.31
C LEU A 27 -8.67 -15.46 -6.93
N ALA A 28 -8.63 -15.23 -8.25
CA ALA A 28 -7.41 -14.93 -8.94
C ALA A 28 -6.82 -13.56 -8.54
N SER A 29 -7.65 -12.56 -8.30
CA SER A 29 -7.20 -11.20 -7.91
C SER A 29 -6.64 -11.14 -6.50
N ILE A 30 -7.10 -12.01 -5.58
CA ILE A 30 -6.53 -12.13 -4.23
C ILE A 30 -5.22 -12.92 -4.25
N SER A 31 -5.11 -13.93 -5.13
CA SER A 31 -3.95 -14.82 -5.16
C SER A 31 -2.80 -14.38 -6.06
N ALA A 32 -3.05 -13.57 -7.08
CA ALA A 32 -2.05 -13.19 -8.08
C ALA A 32 -1.05 -12.09 -7.66
N PRO A 33 -1.39 -11.10 -6.80
CA PRO A 33 -0.44 -10.10 -6.34
C PRO A 33 0.76 -10.73 -5.61
N THR A 34 1.95 -10.32 -5.98
CA THR A 34 3.21 -10.81 -5.41
C THR A 34 3.85 -9.74 -4.52
N ASP A 35 4.30 -10.14 -3.33
CA ASP A 35 4.91 -9.25 -2.34
C ASP A 35 6.44 -9.35 -2.38
N ALA A 36 7.10 -8.24 -2.72
CA ALA A 36 8.55 -8.16 -2.76
C ALA A 36 9.19 -8.30 -1.35
N THR A 37 8.49 -7.88 -0.29
CA THR A 37 8.99 -7.99 1.09
C THR A 37 8.95 -9.43 1.61
N ALA A 38 7.95 -10.20 1.18
CA ALA A 38 7.89 -11.64 1.41
C ALA A 38 9.05 -12.36 0.69
N ALA A 39 9.32 -11.99 -0.56
CA ALA A 39 10.44 -12.53 -1.33
C ALA A 39 11.81 -12.22 -0.69
N GLU A 40 11.99 -11.00 -0.17
CA GLU A 40 13.18 -10.60 0.58
C GLU A 40 13.36 -11.46 1.84
N SER A 41 12.28 -11.70 2.59
CA SER A 41 12.31 -12.47 3.84
C SER A 41 12.73 -13.94 3.65
N VAL A 42 12.39 -14.55 2.51
CA VAL A 42 12.74 -15.96 2.21
C VAL A 42 14.13 -16.15 1.60
N THR A 43 14.81 -15.06 1.20
CA THR A 43 16.17 -15.16 0.64
C THR A 43 17.23 -15.56 1.67
N ASN A 44 16.86 -15.77 2.95
CA ASN A 44 17.73 -16.31 4.00
C ASN A 44 19.08 -15.56 4.14
N GLY A 45 19.10 -14.26 3.89
CA GLY A 45 20.31 -13.44 3.98
C GLY A 45 21.17 -13.41 2.71
N LEU A 46 20.74 -14.06 1.61
CA LEU A 46 21.32 -13.85 0.29
C LEU A 46 20.98 -12.42 -0.17
N LYS A 47 21.99 -11.56 -0.25
CA LYS A 47 21.83 -10.21 -0.80
C LYS A 47 21.53 -10.30 -2.29
N LEU A 48 20.31 -9.96 -2.68
CA LEU A 48 19.97 -9.75 -4.07
C LEU A 48 20.77 -8.56 -4.62
N PRO A 49 21.21 -8.59 -5.88
CA PRO A 49 21.77 -7.41 -6.51
C PRO A 49 20.78 -6.25 -6.43
N THR A 50 21.26 -5.05 -6.09
CA THR A 50 20.42 -3.86 -5.86
C THR A 50 19.45 -3.58 -7.02
N ILE A 51 19.87 -3.88 -8.26
CA ILE A 51 19.01 -3.73 -9.44
C ILE A 51 17.79 -4.67 -9.38
N VAL A 52 17.97 -5.92 -8.97
CA VAL A 52 16.90 -6.95 -8.90
C VAL A 52 15.92 -6.60 -7.78
N GLU A 53 16.44 -6.19 -6.62
CA GLU A 53 15.62 -5.75 -5.49
C GLU A 53 14.73 -4.56 -5.89
N HIS A 54 15.28 -3.55 -6.56
CA HIS A 54 14.51 -2.41 -7.06
C HIS A 54 13.45 -2.82 -8.09
N HIS A 55 13.78 -3.73 -9.01
CA HIS A 55 12.81 -4.22 -9.99
C HIS A 55 11.66 -4.97 -9.33
N LEU A 56 11.95 -5.89 -8.41
CA LEU A 56 10.93 -6.64 -7.67
C LEU A 56 10.04 -5.70 -6.85
N LYS A 57 10.63 -4.69 -6.19
CA LYS A 57 9.88 -3.72 -5.40
C LYS A 57 8.93 -2.89 -6.26
N ASN A 58 9.39 -2.44 -7.43
CA ASN A 58 8.55 -1.70 -8.36
C ASN A 58 7.44 -2.60 -8.91
N GLU A 59 7.76 -3.83 -9.31
CA GLU A 59 6.78 -4.79 -9.80
C GLU A 59 5.69 -5.08 -8.77
N SER A 60 6.08 -5.35 -7.52
CA SER A 60 5.16 -5.59 -6.40
C SER A 60 4.23 -4.40 -6.14
N LEU A 61 4.74 -3.16 -6.22
CA LEU A 61 3.92 -1.96 -6.02
C LEU A 61 2.83 -1.80 -7.10
N PHE A 62 3.15 -2.08 -8.37
CA PHE A 62 2.14 -2.11 -9.44
C PHE A 62 1.19 -3.30 -9.29
N ASN A 63 1.69 -4.42 -8.80
CA ASN A 63 0.92 -5.65 -8.61
C ASN A 63 -0.14 -5.51 -7.50
N ASP A 64 0.19 -4.88 -6.38
CA ASP A 64 -0.77 -4.60 -5.30
C ASP A 64 -1.91 -3.69 -5.78
N ALA A 65 -1.58 -2.59 -6.46
CA ALA A 65 -2.57 -1.67 -6.98
C ALA A 65 -3.51 -2.35 -7.99
N SER A 66 -2.94 -3.09 -8.95
CA SER A 66 -3.72 -3.81 -9.95
C SER A 66 -4.56 -4.95 -9.36
N GLY A 67 -4.06 -5.65 -8.34
CA GLY A 67 -4.80 -6.67 -7.60
C GLY A 67 -6.07 -6.12 -6.94
N ILE A 68 -5.95 -4.99 -6.23
CA ILE A 68 -7.10 -4.34 -5.58
C ILE A 68 -8.12 -3.83 -6.60
N ILE A 69 -7.67 -3.26 -7.72
CA ILE A 69 -8.59 -2.80 -8.79
C ILE A 69 -9.39 -3.99 -9.34
N LEU A 70 -8.70 -5.10 -9.66
CA LEU A 70 -9.34 -6.30 -10.21
C LEU A 70 -10.27 -6.97 -9.21
N LEU A 71 -9.89 -7.00 -7.93
CA LEU A 71 -10.73 -7.52 -6.86
C LEU A 71 -12.04 -6.72 -6.75
N ASN A 72 -11.95 -5.39 -6.67
CA ASN A 72 -13.14 -4.53 -6.58
C ASN A 72 -14.02 -4.66 -7.82
N MET A 73 -13.41 -4.73 -9.01
CA MET A 73 -14.13 -4.98 -10.25
C MET A 73 -14.86 -6.32 -10.23
N ALA A 74 -14.20 -7.37 -9.76
CA ALA A 74 -14.76 -8.71 -9.70
C ALA A 74 -15.91 -8.81 -8.67
N ILE A 75 -15.77 -8.16 -7.51
CA ILE A 75 -16.82 -8.07 -6.49
C ILE A 75 -18.03 -7.29 -7.03
N SER A 76 -17.81 -6.12 -7.63
CA SER A 76 -18.88 -5.32 -8.23
C SER A 76 -19.61 -6.12 -9.32
N TRP A 77 -18.86 -6.80 -10.19
CA TRP A 77 -19.44 -7.67 -11.21
C TRP A 77 -20.24 -8.82 -10.61
N TYR A 78 -19.76 -9.44 -9.53
CA TYR A 78 -20.46 -10.52 -8.83
C TYR A 78 -21.80 -10.05 -8.26
N LEU A 79 -21.83 -8.87 -7.63
CA LEU A 79 -23.01 -8.32 -6.96
C LEU A 79 -24.02 -7.73 -7.96
N SER A 80 -23.56 -6.89 -8.87
CA SER A 80 -24.41 -6.19 -9.84
C SER A 80 -24.83 -7.07 -11.02
N ARG A 81 -24.19 -8.24 -11.19
CA ARG A 81 -24.33 -9.16 -12.35
C ARG A 81 -23.98 -8.53 -13.71
N GLN A 82 -23.52 -7.29 -13.71
CA GLN A 82 -23.10 -6.53 -14.89
C GLN A 82 -21.64 -6.13 -14.75
N LEU A 83 -20.93 -6.11 -15.87
CA LEU A 83 -19.51 -5.81 -15.88
C LEU A 83 -19.31 -4.33 -16.19
N GLU A 84 -19.08 -3.54 -15.14
CA GLU A 84 -18.91 -2.08 -15.23
C GLU A 84 -17.45 -1.67 -14.99
N ILE A 85 -16.62 -1.79 -16.02
CA ILE A 85 -15.19 -1.48 -15.94
C ILE A 85 -14.96 0.01 -15.68
N ALA A 86 -15.64 0.87 -16.46
CA ALA A 86 -15.41 2.31 -16.41
C ALA A 86 -15.75 2.90 -15.04
N HIS A 87 -16.89 2.50 -14.47
CA HIS A 87 -17.31 2.92 -13.14
C HIS A 87 -16.29 2.49 -12.08
N THR A 88 -15.86 1.22 -12.11
CA THR A 88 -14.89 0.70 -11.14
C THR A 88 -13.55 1.44 -11.21
N VAL A 89 -13.06 1.74 -12.42
CA VAL A 89 -11.79 2.47 -12.59
C VAL A 89 -11.91 3.90 -12.05
N VAL A 90 -13.04 4.56 -12.28
CA VAL A 90 -13.30 5.91 -11.76
C VAL A 90 -13.40 5.92 -10.23
N ASP A 91 -14.14 4.99 -9.63
CA ASP A 91 -14.25 4.86 -8.17
C ASP A 91 -12.89 4.59 -7.53
N PHE A 92 -12.09 3.73 -8.14
CA PHE A 92 -10.73 3.46 -7.69
C PHE A 92 -9.88 4.73 -7.76
N LEU A 93 -9.94 5.48 -8.86
CA LEU A 93 -9.15 6.70 -9.03
C LEU A 93 -9.57 7.77 -8.01
N TYR A 94 -10.87 7.90 -7.76
CA TYR A 94 -11.42 8.77 -6.72
C TYR A 94 -10.93 8.38 -5.32
N SER A 95 -11.00 7.10 -4.98
CA SER A 95 -10.53 6.56 -3.70
C SER A 95 -9.01 6.72 -3.52
N MET A 96 -8.23 6.42 -4.57
CA MET A 96 -6.78 6.59 -4.60
C MET A 96 -6.38 8.05 -4.36
N LEU A 97 -6.97 8.99 -5.11
CA LEU A 97 -6.68 10.42 -4.96
C LEU A 97 -7.11 10.94 -3.59
N GLY A 98 -8.29 10.53 -3.12
CA GLY A 98 -8.77 10.86 -1.77
C GLY A 98 -7.82 10.35 -0.68
N GLY A 99 -7.34 9.11 -0.83
CA GLY A 99 -6.36 8.51 0.08
C GLY A 99 -5.01 9.24 0.10
N ILE A 100 -4.51 9.67 -1.07
CA ILE A 100 -3.28 10.47 -1.17
C ILE A 100 -3.44 11.80 -0.44
N ILE A 101 -4.52 12.54 -0.72
CA ILE A 101 -4.79 13.84 -0.11
C ILE A 101 -4.93 13.69 1.41
N PHE A 102 -5.75 12.72 1.85
CA PHE A 102 -5.96 12.44 3.27
C PHE A 102 -4.65 12.04 3.97
N GLY A 103 -3.87 11.15 3.37
CA GLY A 103 -2.58 10.71 3.90
C GLY A 103 -1.58 11.85 4.05
N LEU A 104 -1.53 12.77 3.09
CA LEU A 104 -0.68 13.97 3.17
C LEU A 104 -1.11 14.90 4.31
N ILE A 105 -2.41 15.13 4.47
CA ILE A 105 -2.95 15.96 5.56
C ILE A 105 -2.61 15.35 6.92
N VAL A 106 -2.89 14.06 7.12
CA VAL A 106 -2.61 13.37 8.38
C VAL A 106 -1.12 13.34 8.69
N SER A 107 -0.29 13.03 7.69
CA SER A 107 1.17 13.03 7.83
C SER A 107 1.70 14.41 8.23
N ALA A 108 1.21 15.48 7.59
CA ALA A 108 1.59 16.85 7.93
C ALA A 108 1.23 17.19 9.40
N ILE A 109 0.02 16.84 9.84
CA ILE A 109 -0.42 17.04 11.22
C ILE A 109 0.50 16.30 12.20
N LEU A 110 0.80 15.03 11.94
CA LEU A 110 1.68 14.21 12.78
C LEU A 110 3.09 14.79 12.85
N VAL A 111 3.63 15.24 11.72
CA VAL A 111 4.97 15.86 11.67
C VAL A 111 4.98 17.15 12.48
N LEU A 112 3.98 18.02 12.32
CA LEU A 112 3.87 19.26 13.09
C LEU A 112 3.72 19.00 14.59
N PHE A 113 2.89 18.03 14.96
CA PHE A 113 2.71 17.62 16.35
C PHE A 113 4.02 17.10 16.97
N ARG A 114 4.71 16.20 16.26
CA ARG A 114 6.03 15.66 16.67
C ARG A 114 7.06 16.78 16.84
N GLN A 115 7.12 17.72 15.89
CA GLN A 115 8.03 18.87 15.99
C GLN A 115 7.67 19.78 17.19
N GLY A 116 6.38 19.96 17.49
CA GLY A 116 5.92 20.70 18.65
C GLY A 116 6.38 20.08 19.98
N LEU A 117 6.31 18.75 20.11
CA LEU A 117 6.79 18.02 21.29
C LEU A 117 8.32 18.15 21.46
N LEU A 118 9.08 18.02 20.38
CA LEU A 118 10.54 18.14 20.42
C LEU A 118 10.99 19.55 20.82
N ARG A 119 10.33 20.60 20.30
CA ARG A 119 10.64 22.00 20.66
C ARG A 119 10.36 22.30 22.13
N ARG A 120 9.35 21.67 22.75
CA ARG A 120 9.06 21.85 24.18
C ARG A 120 10.17 21.27 25.06
N ASN A 121 10.64 20.05 24.78
CA ASN A 121 11.73 19.42 25.53
C ASN A 121 13.05 20.21 25.46
N LEU A 122 13.37 20.78 24.30
CA LEU A 122 14.58 21.62 24.15
C LEU A 122 14.48 22.94 24.93
N LYS A 123 13.29 23.56 25.01
CA LYS A 123 13.08 24.77 25.83
C LYS A 123 13.21 24.51 27.34
N PHE A 124 12.79 23.34 27.82
CA PHE A 124 12.96 22.98 29.24
C PHE A 124 14.44 22.86 29.63
N VAL A 125 15.26 22.17 28.82
CA VAL A 125 16.71 22.03 29.10
C VAL A 125 17.42 23.39 29.11
N GLN A 126 17.08 24.27 28.18
CA GLN A 126 17.68 25.61 28.12
C GLN A 126 17.20 26.54 29.24
N SER A 127 15.96 26.39 29.72
CA SER A 127 15.45 27.13 30.88
C SER A 127 16.11 26.72 32.19
N THR A 128 16.58 25.47 32.31
CA THR A 128 17.31 24.99 33.49
C THR A 128 18.78 25.44 33.48
N PHE A 129 19.38 25.59 32.30
CA PHE A 129 20.72 26.15 32.09
C PHE A 129 20.66 27.65 31.79
N HIS A 130 20.26 28.47 32.77
CA HIS A 130 20.54 29.89 32.71
C HIS A 130 22.02 30.14 33.10
N PRO A 131 22.83 30.85 32.28
CA PRO A 131 24.21 31.17 32.65
C PRO A 131 24.32 32.00 33.94
N THR A 132 23.23 32.61 34.40
CA THR A 132 23.17 33.34 35.68
C THR A 132 23.14 32.43 36.91
N THR A 133 22.63 31.18 36.81
CA THR A 133 22.68 30.24 37.94
C THR A 133 24.07 29.60 38.10
N ALA A 134 24.82 29.48 37.00
CA ALA A 134 26.22 29.02 37.04
C ALA A 134 27.17 30.03 37.70
N ILE A 135 26.88 31.34 37.60
CA ILE A 135 27.69 32.41 38.23
C ILE A 135 27.36 32.57 39.72
N LEU A 136 26.18 32.14 40.18
CA LEU A 136 25.74 32.23 41.57
C LEU A 136 26.20 31.05 42.45
N LEU A 137 26.80 30.01 41.86
CA LEU A 137 27.33 28.81 42.52
C LEU A 137 28.87 28.77 42.59
N LEU A 138 29.54 29.88 42.21
CA LEU A 138 31.00 30.08 42.28
C LEU A 138 31.30 31.23 43.24
#